data_AF-A0A4R8MKJ3-F1
#
_entry.id   AF-A0A4R8MKJ3-F1
#
_cell.length_a   1.000
_cell.length_b   1.000
_cell.length_c   1.000
_cell.angle_alpha   90.00
_cell.angle_beta   90.00
_cell.angle_gamma   90.00
#
_symmetry.space_group_name_H-M   'P 1'
#
loop_
_entity.id
_entity.type
_entity.pdbx_description
1 polymer ?
#
loop_
_entity_poly.entity_id
_entity_poly.type
_entity_poly.pdbx_seq_one_letter_code
_entity_poly.pdbx_strand_id
1 'polypeptide(L)'
;MAKCLFGNSVILIPVLTIAETLATITNHTQRMKNWNKIGKIKSLVILILCILSLTLVDFSGKTEFKNDFYIGIIILIFLFFVAFLLLITKFLSLLGFKFKRPNWNENPITFKFSKSLNFFHFMAFWFISSGFINTLFVGIFNQQFDGESANLFFAGISLLIGIKLSLKWLNKSGNGKEKTVANNA
;
A
#
# COMPACT_ATOMS: atom_id res chain seq x y z
N MET A 1 -10.28 33.21 -44.68
CA MET A 1 -11.48 32.74 -43.93
C MET A 1 -11.12 31.45 -43.18
N ALA A 2 -10.26 31.54 -42.16
CA ALA A 2 -9.78 30.39 -41.39
C ALA A 2 -9.67 30.81 -39.92
N LYS A 3 -10.80 30.79 -39.20
CA LYS A 3 -10.85 31.17 -37.77
C LYS A 3 -11.73 30.23 -36.91
N CYS A 4 -12.10 29.04 -37.40
CA CYS A 4 -13.08 28.19 -36.69
C CYS A 4 -12.62 26.76 -36.33
N LEU A 5 -11.31 26.43 -36.37
CA LEU A 5 -10.86 25.06 -36.04
C LEU A 5 -9.92 24.92 -34.84
N PHE A 6 -9.45 26.01 -34.23
CA PHE A 6 -8.56 25.95 -33.05
C PHE A 6 -9.27 26.07 -31.70
N GLY A 7 -10.59 26.33 -31.68
CA GLY A 7 -11.34 26.56 -30.43
C GLY A 7 -11.83 25.29 -29.71
N ASN A 8 -12.05 24.19 -30.43
CA ASN A 8 -12.63 22.97 -29.83
C ASN A 8 -11.59 22.06 -29.15
N SER A 9 -10.34 22.04 -29.62
CA SER A 9 -9.33 21.12 -29.07
C SER A 9 -8.75 21.58 -27.73
N VAL A 10 -8.73 22.89 -27.45
CA VAL A 10 -8.16 23.43 -26.21
C VAL A 10 -9.13 23.30 -25.02
N ILE A 11 -10.43 23.23 -25.29
CA ILE A 11 -11.47 23.03 -24.27
C ILE A 11 -11.75 21.54 -24.04
N LEU A 12 -11.56 20.68 -25.06
CA LEU A 12 -11.79 19.24 -24.92
C LEU A 12 -10.84 18.56 -23.93
N ILE A 13 -9.56 18.98 -23.90
CA ILE A 13 -8.55 18.39 -23.02
C ILE A 13 -8.91 18.57 -21.53
N PRO A 14 -9.18 19.80 -21.03
CA PRO A 14 -9.56 19.96 -19.63
C PRO A 14 -10.92 19.31 -19.29
N VAL A 15 -11.87 19.27 -20.23
CA VAL A 15 -13.17 18.60 -20.00
C VAL A 15 -13.00 17.08 -19.85
N LEU A 16 -12.11 16.46 -20.64
CA LEU A 16 -11.82 15.04 -20.52
C LEU A 16 -11.10 14.73 -19.19
N THR A 17 -10.12 15.56 -18.80
CA THR A 17 -9.42 15.41 -17.50
C THR A 17 -10.37 15.58 -16.32
N ILE A 18 -11.33 16.51 -16.41
CA ILE A 18 -12.36 16.73 -15.37
C ILE A 18 -13.32 15.53 -15.33
N ALA A 19 -13.74 15.00 -16.48
CA ALA A 19 -14.61 13.82 -16.55
C ALA A 19 -13.93 12.56 -15.97
N GLU A 20 -12.65 12.36 -16.26
CA GLU A 20 -11.86 11.26 -15.71
C GLU A 20 -11.64 11.40 -14.19
N THR A 21 -11.36 12.62 -13.71
CA THR A 21 -11.27 12.86 -12.26
C THR A 21 -12.62 12.68 -11.57
N LEU A 22 -13.73 13.15 -12.16
CA LEU A 22 -15.08 12.91 -11.61
C LEU A 22 -15.45 11.43 -11.61
N ALA A 23 -15.14 10.68 -12.66
CA ALA A 23 -15.35 9.24 -12.74
C ALA A 23 -14.52 8.50 -11.68
N THR A 24 -13.28 8.94 -11.47
CA THR A 24 -12.39 8.39 -10.44
C THR A 24 -12.94 8.69 -9.04
N ILE A 25 -13.35 9.93 -8.77
CA ILE A 25 -13.93 10.38 -7.50
C ILE A 25 -15.22 9.61 -7.20
N THR A 26 -16.16 9.53 -8.14
CA THR A 26 -17.44 8.82 -7.95
C THR A 26 -17.24 7.33 -7.69
N ASN A 27 -16.31 6.68 -8.40
CA ASN A 27 -15.97 5.28 -8.16
C ASN A 27 -15.31 5.07 -6.77
N HIS A 28 -14.48 6.03 -6.32
CA HIS A 28 -13.97 6.06 -4.95
C HIS A 28 -15.09 6.25 -3.91
N THR A 29 -16.04 7.16 -4.15
CA THR A 29 -17.20 7.38 -3.26
C THR A 29 -18.05 6.12 -3.13
N GLN A 30 -18.26 5.39 -4.24
CA GLN A 30 -19.02 4.13 -4.24
C GLN A 30 -18.28 3.01 -3.51
N ARG A 31 -16.95 2.93 -3.62
CA ARG A 31 -16.13 2.02 -2.80
C ARG A 31 -16.18 2.37 -1.31
N MET A 32 -16.16 3.65 -0.95
CA MET A 32 -16.29 4.09 0.45
C MET A 32 -17.69 3.80 1.02
N LYS A 33 -18.75 3.85 0.20
CA LYS A 33 -20.10 3.45 0.60
C LYS A 33 -20.19 1.95 0.95
N ASN A 34 -19.33 1.12 0.37
CA ASN A 34 -19.21 -0.31 0.64
C ASN A 34 -18.31 -0.65 1.85
N TRP A 35 -17.79 0.33 2.58
CA TRP A 35 -17.01 0.07 3.80
C TRP A 35 -17.93 -0.26 4.97
N ASN A 36 -17.67 -1.40 5.61
CA ASN A 36 -18.33 -1.75 6.86
C ASN A 36 -17.76 -0.93 8.03
N LYS A 37 -18.35 -1.11 9.23
CA LYS A 37 -17.88 -0.43 10.44
C LYS A 37 -16.38 -0.64 10.70
N ILE A 38 -15.86 -1.85 10.43
CA ILE A 38 -14.44 -2.19 10.62
C ILE A 38 -13.54 -1.39 9.69
N GLY A 39 -13.86 -1.32 8.40
CA GLY A 39 -13.09 -0.54 7.42
C GLY A 39 -13.01 0.94 7.77
N LYS A 40 -14.13 1.51 8.27
CA LYS A 40 -14.16 2.90 8.76
C LYS A 40 -13.29 3.10 9.99
N ILE A 41 -13.37 2.21 10.98
CA ILE A 41 -12.54 2.25 12.20
C ILE A 41 -11.06 2.17 11.84
N LYS A 42 -10.64 1.26 10.95
CA LYS A 42 -9.24 1.16 10.51
C LYS A 42 -8.73 2.47 9.90
N SER A 43 -9.53 3.09 9.04
CA SER A 43 -9.17 4.37 8.43
C SER A 43 -8.99 5.45 9.50
N LEU A 44 -9.86 5.48 10.51
CA LEU A 44 -9.75 6.41 11.63
C LEU A 44 -8.48 6.12 12.46
N VAL A 45 -8.16 4.85 12.72
CA VAL A 45 -6.95 4.47 13.45
C VAL A 45 -5.70 4.89 12.68
N ILE A 46 -5.65 4.69 11.36
CA ILE A 46 -4.52 5.16 10.54
C ILE A 46 -4.39 6.68 10.63
N LEU A 47 -5.50 7.42 10.57
CA LEU A 47 -5.46 8.88 10.70
C LEU A 47 -4.87 9.30 12.05
N ILE A 48 -5.32 8.70 13.15
CA ILE A 48 -4.80 8.97 14.50
C ILE A 48 -3.30 8.65 14.58
N LEU A 49 -2.88 7.51 14.02
CA LEU A 49 -1.46 7.11 13.99
C LEU A 49 -0.61 8.05 13.13
N CYS A 50 -1.14 8.59 12.04
CA CYS A 50 -0.44 9.59 11.23
C CYS A 50 -0.27 10.92 12.00
N ILE A 51 -1.32 11.38 12.69
CA ILE A 51 -1.22 12.57 13.55
C ILE A 51 -0.19 12.35 14.67
N LEU A 52 -0.21 11.18 15.31
CA LEU A 52 0.79 10.83 16.32
C LEU A 52 2.20 10.79 15.72
N SER A 53 2.36 10.24 14.51
CA SER A 53 3.65 10.21 13.83
C SER A 53 4.20 11.63 13.60
N LEU A 54 3.35 12.59 13.22
CA LEU A 54 3.77 13.99 13.05
C LEU A 54 4.30 14.60 14.35
N THR A 55 3.73 14.26 15.51
CA THR A 55 4.22 14.76 16.82
C THR A 55 5.59 14.22 17.21
N LEU A 56 6.00 13.09 16.61
CA LEU A 56 7.29 12.46 16.87
C LEU A 56 8.36 12.86 15.85
N VAL A 57 8.01 13.59 14.79
CA VAL A 57 8.98 14.10 13.82
C VAL A 57 9.85 15.13 14.52
N ASP A 58 11.16 14.89 14.55
CA ASP A 58 12.12 15.86 15.07
C ASP A 58 12.40 16.95 14.04
N PHE A 59 11.94 18.17 14.34
CA PHE A 59 12.16 19.34 13.51
C PHE A 59 13.50 20.04 13.78
N SER A 60 14.35 19.50 14.67
CA SER A 60 15.60 20.14 15.10
C SER A 60 16.66 20.28 14.00
N GLY A 61 16.42 19.73 12.79
CA GLY A 61 17.26 19.94 11.60
C GLY A 61 18.66 19.33 11.70
N LYS A 62 18.95 18.54 12.75
CA LYS A 62 20.25 17.91 12.97
C LYS A 62 20.48 16.65 12.14
N THR A 63 19.51 16.24 11.34
CA THR A 63 19.62 15.12 10.41
C THR A 63 20.33 15.55 9.13
N GLU A 64 21.56 16.09 9.25
CA GLU A 64 22.50 16.22 8.14
C GLU A 64 22.98 14.83 7.71
N PHE A 65 22.10 14.05 7.09
CA PHE A 65 22.48 12.76 6.53
C PHE A 65 22.57 12.88 5.02
N LYS A 66 23.75 12.54 4.47
CA LYS A 66 24.00 12.47 3.03
C LYS A 66 22.91 11.61 2.38
N ASN A 67 22.14 12.23 1.49
CA ASN A 67 20.99 11.65 0.79
C ASN A 67 21.30 10.26 0.18
N ASP A 68 22.53 10.05 -0.27
CA ASP A 68 23.01 8.79 -0.86
C ASP A 68 22.91 7.59 0.10
N PHE A 69 23.14 7.78 1.40
CA PHE A 69 23.05 6.72 2.40
C PHE A 69 21.59 6.26 2.59
N TYR A 70 20.64 7.20 2.56
CA TYR A 70 19.22 6.90 2.67
C TYR A 70 18.69 6.15 1.44
N ILE A 71 19.16 6.48 0.24
CA ILE A 71 18.79 5.73 -0.98
C ILE A 71 19.19 4.25 -0.83
N GLY A 72 20.42 3.98 -0.37
CA GLY A 72 20.88 2.62 -0.11
C GLY A 72 20.02 1.88 0.93
N ILE A 73 19.68 2.55 2.02
CA ILE A 73 18.79 2.01 3.06
C ILE A 73 17.40 1.69 2.52
N ILE A 74 16.81 2.62 1.75
CA ILE A 74 15.48 2.45 1.15
C ILE A 74 15.45 1.21 0.26
N ILE A 75 16.46 1.04 -0.60
CA ILE A 75 16.56 -0.13 -1.49
C ILE A 75 16.67 -1.42 -0.67
N LEU A 76 17.54 -1.43 0.35
CA LEU A 76 17.75 -2.60 1.20
C LEU A 76 16.46 -3.00 1.93
N ILE A 77 15.78 -2.03 2.56
CA ILE A 77 14.52 -2.24 3.29
C ILE A 77 13.42 -2.71 2.34
N PHE A 78 13.33 -2.11 1.16
CA PHE A 78 12.36 -2.51 0.14
C PHE A 78 12.54 -3.98 -0.26
N LEU A 79 13.78 -4.39 -0.58
CA LEU A 79 14.09 -5.77 -0.94
C LEU A 79 13.83 -6.72 0.24
N PHE A 80 14.21 -6.32 1.44
CA PHE A 80 13.99 -7.10 2.65
C PHE A 80 12.51 -7.39 2.88
N PHE A 81 11.63 -6.39 2.87
CA PHE A 81 10.20 -6.61 3.12
C PHE A 81 9.53 -7.46 2.04
N VAL A 82 9.88 -7.26 0.77
CA VAL A 82 9.37 -8.09 -0.33
C VAL A 82 9.80 -9.54 -0.14
N ALA A 83 11.10 -9.79 0.08
CA ALA A 83 11.64 -11.13 0.27
C ALA A 83 11.10 -11.78 1.54
N PHE A 84 11.04 -11.04 2.65
CA PHE A 84 10.53 -11.52 3.93
C PHE A 84 9.09 -12.01 3.81
N LEU A 85 8.18 -11.20 3.25
CA LEU A 85 6.78 -11.59 3.06
C LEU A 85 6.66 -12.82 2.16
N LEU A 86 7.44 -12.85 1.08
CA LEU A 86 7.47 -13.95 0.14
C LEU A 86 7.88 -15.27 0.83
N LEU A 87 8.97 -15.24 1.60
CA LEU A 87 9.53 -16.40 2.28
C LEU A 87 8.64 -16.87 3.44
N ILE A 88 8.18 -15.95 4.30
CA ILE A 88 7.38 -16.31 5.48
C ILE A 88 6.04 -16.93 5.06
N THR A 89 5.37 -16.35 4.05
CA THR A 89 4.10 -16.90 3.55
C THR A 89 4.29 -18.27 2.90
N LYS A 90 5.41 -18.49 2.19
CA LYS A 90 5.74 -19.81 1.65
C LYS A 90 6.03 -20.82 2.76
N PHE A 91 6.82 -20.45 3.76
CA PHE A 91 7.13 -21.29 4.91
C PHE A 91 5.87 -21.71 5.67
N LEU A 92 4.99 -20.78 6.01
CA LEU A 92 3.72 -21.11 6.67
C LEU A 92 2.79 -21.94 5.76
N SER A 93 2.83 -21.74 4.45
CA SER A 93 2.06 -22.59 3.54
C SER A 93 2.55 -24.03 3.52
N LEU A 94 3.84 -24.29 3.77
CA LEU A 94 4.36 -25.66 3.92
C LEU A 94 3.83 -26.32 5.19
N LEU A 95 3.54 -25.53 6.24
CA LEU A 95 2.87 -25.99 7.46
C LEU A 95 1.35 -26.21 7.28
N GLY A 96 0.82 -26.08 6.06
CA GLY A 96 -0.59 -26.32 5.73
C GLY A 96 -1.51 -25.11 5.82
N PHE A 97 -1.00 -23.91 6.12
CA PHE A 97 -1.83 -22.70 6.16
C PHE A 97 -2.21 -22.22 4.76
N LYS A 98 -3.52 -22.09 4.49
CA LYS A 98 -4.04 -21.47 3.27
C LYS A 98 -4.27 -19.97 3.48
N PHE A 99 -3.51 -19.15 2.78
CA PHE A 99 -3.63 -17.69 2.88
C PHE A 99 -4.80 -17.16 2.04
N LYS A 100 -5.59 -16.28 2.64
CA LYS A 100 -6.65 -15.55 1.93
C LYS A 100 -6.13 -14.19 1.46
N ARG A 101 -6.64 -13.73 0.30
CA ARG A 101 -6.37 -12.37 -0.17
C ARG A 101 -6.90 -11.36 0.85
N PRO A 102 -6.11 -10.33 1.21
CA PRO A 102 -6.54 -9.40 2.23
C PRO A 102 -7.73 -8.55 1.75
N ASN A 103 -8.60 -8.19 2.69
CA ASN A 103 -9.76 -7.34 2.45
C ASN A 103 -9.77 -6.21 3.48
N TRP A 104 -10.02 -4.99 3.00
CA TRP A 104 -10.09 -3.81 3.85
C TRP A 104 -11.13 -3.93 4.97
N ASN A 105 -12.26 -4.57 4.69
CA ASN A 105 -13.40 -4.71 5.60
C ASN A 105 -13.22 -5.80 6.67
N GLU A 106 -12.13 -6.56 6.67
CA GLU A 106 -11.86 -7.60 7.68
C GLU A 106 -10.96 -7.09 8.80
N ASN A 107 -11.14 -7.54 10.05
CA ASN A 107 -10.27 -7.12 11.17
C ASN A 107 -8.78 -7.43 10.87
N PRO A 108 -7.83 -6.48 11.03
CA PRO A 108 -6.44 -6.73 10.67
C PRO A 108 -5.72 -7.55 11.75
N ILE A 109 -6.13 -7.43 13.01
CA ILE A 109 -5.58 -8.18 14.13
C ILE A 109 -6.46 -9.42 14.33
N THR A 110 -6.07 -10.51 13.68
CA THR A 110 -6.70 -11.82 13.91
C THR A 110 -5.62 -12.83 14.22
N PHE A 111 -5.84 -13.67 15.23
CA PHE A 111 -4.91 -14.70 15.65
C PHE A 111 -4.78 -15.87 14.65
N LYS A 112 -5.55 -15.82 13.54
CA LYS A 112 -5.50 -16.85 12.49
C LYS A 112 -4.39 -16.52 11.49
N PHE A 113 -3.36 -17.36 11.43
CA PHE A 113 -2.25 -17.23 10.46
C PHE A 113 -2.72 -17.17 9.00
N SER A 114 -3.80 -17.87 8.63
CA SER A 114 -4.41 -17.82 7.29
C SER A 114 -4.88 -16.42 6.85
N LYS A 115 -5.07 -15.51 7.81
CA LYS A 115 -5.50 -14.12 7.61
C LYS A 115 -4.43 -13.09 7.99
N SER A 116 -3.20 -13.52 8.29
CA SER A 116 -2.12 -12.59 8.69
C SER A 116 -1.81 -11.53 7.62
N LEU A 117 -2.08 -11.81 6.34
CA LEU A 117 -1.94 -10.83 5.25
C LEU A 117 -2.84 -9.59 5.44
N ASN A 118 -3.95 -9.67 6.19
CA ASN A 118 -4.77 -8.50 6.52
C ASN A 118 -4.01 -7.52 7.43
N PHE A 119 -3.17 -8.03 8.33
CA PHE A 119 -2.32 -7.21 9.19
C PHE A 119 -1.27 -6.49 8.37
N PHE A 120 -0.51 -7.20 7.53
CA PHE A 120 0.50 -6.60 6.66
C PHE A 120 -0.10 -5.59 5.68
N HIS A 121 -1.31 -5.85 5.19
CA HIS A 121 -2.05 -4.91 4.34
C HIS A 121 -2.42 -3.64 5.09
N PHE A 122 -2.85 -3.75 6.35
CA PHE A 122 -3.11 -2.59 7.21
C PHE A 122 -1.84 -1.80 7.51
N MET A 123 -0.74 -2.48 7.87
CA MET A 123 0.57 -1.85 8.10
C MET A 123 1.08 -1.13 6.85
N ALA A 124 0.90 -1.73 5.67
CA ALA A 124 1.27 -1.10 4.41
C ALA A 124 0.54 0.23 4.18
N PHE A 125 -0.77 0.28 4.42
CA PHE A 125 -1.53 1.52 4.31
C PHE A 125 -1.14 2.56 5.36
N TRP A 126 -0.84 2.14 6.58
CA TRP A 126 -0.34 3.04 7.60
C TRP A 126 1.01 3.64 7.20
N PHE A 127 1.98 2.81 6.80
CA PHE A 127 3.31 3.25 6.38
C PHE A 127 3.27 4.20 5.17
N ILE A 128 2.45 3.89 4.15
CA ILE A 128 2.24 4.77 3.00
C ILE A 128 1.64 6.11 3.46
N SER A 129 0.59 6.08 4.27
CA SER A 129 -0.10 7.31 4.69
C SER A 129 0.80 8.18 5.57
N SER A 130 1.49 7.57 6.53
CA SER A 130 2.39 8.26 7.45
C SER A 130 3.59 8.83 6.72
N GLY A 131 4.27 8.04 5.88
CA GLY A 131 5.40 8.51 5.09
C GLY A 131 5.01 9.64 4.14
N PHE A 132 3.86 9.51 3.45
CA PHE A 132 3.38 10.56 2.55
C PHE A 132 3.03 11.86 3.29
N ILE A 133 2.27 11.78 4.38
CA ILE A 133 1.87 12.95 5.17
C ILE A 133 3.10 13.64 5.77
N ASN A 134 4.03 12.88 6.35
CA ASN A 134 5.23 13.44 6.96
C ASN A 134 6.15 14.07 5.91
N THR A 135 6.38 13.41 4.76
CA THR A 135 7.16 14.00 3.66
C THR A 135 6.54 15.29 3.14
N LEU A 136 5.21 15.35 3.00
CA LEU A 136 4.53 16.59 2.61
C LEU A 136 4.68 17.68 3.68
N PHE A 137 4.49 17.33 4.95
CA PHE A 137 4.57 18.28 6.05
C PHE A 137 5.98 18.86 6.19
N VAL A 138 7.01 18.01 6.25
CA VAL A 138 8.42 18.44 6.31
C VAL A 138 8.82 19.18 5.03
N GLY A 139 8.38 18.71 3.86
CA GLY A 139 8.68 19.37 2.59
C GLY A 139 8.10 20.79 2.49
N ILE A 140 6.90 21.02 3.04
CA ILE A 140 6.25 22.33 3.03
C ILE A 140 6.85 23.25 4.10
N PHE A 141 6.99 22.78 5.34
CA PHE A 141 7.37 23.64 6.48
C PHE A 141 8.89 23.79 6.64
N ASN A 142 9.67 22.76 6.36
CA ASN A 142 11.13 22.78 6.52
C ASN A 142 11.88 22.92 5.20
N GLN A 143 11.18 22.83 4.05
CA GLN A 143 11.79 22.84 2.70
C GLN A 143 12.91 21.79 2.52
N GLN A 144 12.84 20.71 3.31
CA GLN A 144 13.83 19.64 3.31
C GLN A 144 13.17 18.32 2.92
N PHE A 145 13.98 17.43 2.34
CA PHE A 145 13.56 16.06 2.09
C PHE A 145 13.90 15.19 3.30
N ASP A 146 12.88 14.64 3.94
CA ASP A 146 13.07 13.68 5.02
C ASP A 146 13.19 12.25 4.49
N GLY A 147 14.42 11.73 4.53
CA GLY A 147 14.74 10.37 4.09
C GLY A 147 14.05 9.29 4.94
N GLU A 148 13.76 9.57 6.21
CA GLU A 148 13.06 8.62 7.08
C GLU A 148 11.60 8.45 6.68
N SER A 149 10.88 9.56 6.46
CA SER A 149 9.51 9.55 5.94
C SER A 149 9.41 8.90 4.55
N ALA A 150 10.39 9.18 3.68
CA ALA A 150 10.47 8.53 2.38
C ALA A 150 10.66 7.00 2.52
N ASN A 151 11.54 6.57 3.43
CA ASN A 151 11.75 5.16 3.72
C ASN A 151 10.47 4.48 4.25
N LEU A 152 9.72 5.12 5.13
CA LEU A 152 8.40 4.67 5.57
C LEU A 152 7.43 4.47 4.40
N PHE A 153 7.36 5.44 3.50
CA PHE A 153 6.52 5.35 2.31
C PHE A 153 6.91 4.15 1.42
N PHE A 154 8.19 3.99 1.10
CA PHE A 154 8.68 2.87 0.28
C PHE A 154 8.54 1.52 0.98
N ALA A 155 8.73 1.44 2.30
CA ALA A 155 8.45 0.26 3.10
C ALA A 155 6.98 -0.17 2.95
N GLY A 156 6.03 0.77 3.01
CA GLY A 156 4.62 0.46 2.79
C GLY A 156 4.32 -0.07 1.39
N ILE A 157 4.90 0.53 0.34
CA ILE A 157 4.80 0.01 -1.04
C ILE A 157 5.38 -1.40 -1.16
N SER A 158 6.54 -1.64 -0.56
CA SER A 158 7.22 -2.94 -0.58
C SER A 158 6.35 -4.04 0.03
N LEU A 159 5.60 -3.73 1.10
CA LEU A 159 4.66 -4.67 1.72
C LEU A 159 3.51 -5.01 0.77
N LEU A 160 2.92 -4.04 0.07
CA LEU A 160 1.86 -4.30 -0.91
C LEU A 160 2.34 -5.20 -2.06
N ILE A 161 3.55 -4.95 -2.55
CA ILE A 161 4.18 -5.77 -3.60
C ILE A 161 4.45 -7.18 -3.07
N GLY A 162 5.02 -7.29 -1.87
CA GLY A 162 5.27 -8.56 -1.19
C GLY A 162 4.00 -9.39 -1.06
N ILE A 163 2.90 -8.81 -0.57
CA ILE A 163 1.59 -9.47 -0.47
C ILE A 163 1.13 -10.01 -1.83
N LYS A 164 1.20 -9.17 -2.88
CA LYS A 164 0.75 -9.55 -4.23
C LYS A 164 1.58 -10.70 -4.80
N LEU A 165 2.91 -10.65 -4.61
CA LEU A 165 3.83 -11.69 -5.05
C LEU A 165 3.63 -13.00 -4.26
N SER A 166 3.48 -12.92 -2.94
CA SER A 166 3.17 -14.06 -2.08
C SER A 166 1.93 -14.80 -2.55
N LEU A 167 0.82 -14.09 -2.76
CA LEU A 167 -0.43 -14.69 -3.23
C LEU A 167 -0.28 -15.33 -4.62
N LYS A 168 0.43 -14.66 -5.54
CA LYS A 168 0.72 -15.20 -6.88
C LYS A 168 1.52 -16.50 -6.80
N TRP A 169 2.54 -16.55 -5.94
CA TRP A 169 3.37 -17.73 -5.79
C TRP A 169 2.63 -18.90 -5.14
N LEU A 170 1.83 -18.62 -4.11
CA LEU A 170 1.01 -19.63 -3.43
C LEU A 170 -0.02 -20.25 -4.38
N ASN A 171 -0.70 -19.45 -5.20
CA ASN A 171 -1.66 -19.95 -6.18
C ASN A 171 -1.01 -20.83 -7.26
N LYS A 172 0.20 -20.48 -7.71
CA LYS A 172 0.97 -21.32 -8.66
C LYS A 172 1.32 -22.69 -8.07
N SER A 173 1.53 -22.76 -6.75
CA SER A 173 1.85 -24.01 -6.04
C SER A 173 0.62 -24.91 -5.81
N GLY A 174 -0.60 -24.37 -5.86
CA GLY A 174 -1.85 -25.10 -5.64
C GLY A 174 -2.35 -25.89 -6.86
N ASN A 175 -2.17 -25.35 -8.07
CA ASN A 175 -2.61 -26.00 -9.32
C ASN A 175 -1.87 -27.29 -9.68
N GLY A 176 -0.81 -27.67 -8.95
CA GLY A 176 -0.05 -28.89 -9.20
C GLY A 176 -0.45 -30.10 -8.34
N LYS A 177 -1.38 -29.95 -7.39
CA LYS A 177 -1.70 -31.01 -6.39
C LYS A 177 -3.12 -31.58 -6.46
N GLU A 178 -3.94 -31.16 -7.43
CA GLU A 178 -5.21 -31.83 -7.73
C GLU A 178 -4.95 -32.99 -8.71
N LYS A 179 -4.10 -33.94 -8.32
CA LYS A 179 -4.11 -35.25 -8.95
C LYS A 179 -5.23 -36.04 -8.26
N THR A 180 -6.33 -36.18 -9.00
CA THR A 180 -7.33 -37.24 -8.87
C THR A 180 -6.72 -38.52 -8.31
N VAL A 181 -6.95 -38.78 -7.02
CA VAL A 181 -6.99 -40.17 -6.54
C VAL A 181 -8.35 -40.66 -6.99
N ALA A 182 -8.38 -41.22 -8.20
CA ALA A 182 -9.48 -42.06 -8.63
C ALA A 182 -9.56 -43.21 -7.61
N ASN A 183 -10.72 -43.30 -6.95
CA ASN A 183 -11.18 -44.50 -6.29
C ASN A 183 -11.01 -45.67 -7.27
N ASN A 184 -10.17 -46.64 -6.93
CA ASN A 184 -10.35 -47.99 -7.42
C ASN A 184 -10.96 -48.79 -6.27
N ALA A 185 -12.15 -49.31 -6.57
CA ALA A 185 -12.90 -50.29 -5.81
C ALA A 185 -12.15 -51.62 -5.66
#